data_AF-A0A7D5EUB8-F1
#
_entry.id   AF-A0A7D5EUB8-F1
#
_cell.length_a   1.000
_cell.length_b   1.000
_cell.length_c   1.000
_cell.angle_alpha   90.00
_cell.angle_beta   90.00
_cell.angle_gamma   90.00
#
_symmetry.space_group_name_H-M   'P 1'
#
loop_
_entity.id
_entity.type
_entity.pdbx_description
1 polymer ?
#
loop_
_entity_poly.entity_id
_entity_poly.type
_entity_poly.pdbx_seq_one_letter_code
_entity_poly.pdbx_strand_id
1 'polypeptide(L)'
;MTPDIADASGVRIVLEGRARLRWARAEASRWRLVEIWPSERERRSLQRSLARGQKVLAVQGAAAVDVDLLDEEIADEHAVAPYLTQRDRGVATVRLTALDWAPESISREAQQFIEQQRRLHQAATGGRAAVLTPALGRRRNLRLVHIDSLDVDRLSSACVQQLAELAFPHPFHHRRRRYEHVPRREGHPGGSCDGRIDHREHR
;
A
#
# COMPACT_ATOMS: atom_id res chain seq x y z
N MET A 1 -6.05 -5.40 11.35
CA MET A 1 -5.02 -4.33 11.24
C MET A 1 -4.88 -4.04 9.76
N THR A 2 -5.18 -2.83 9.31
CA THR A 2 -5.00 -2.47 7.90
C THR A 2 -3.49 -2.46 7.62
N PRO A 3 -2.96 -3.04 6.51
CA PRO A 3 -1.61 -2.74 6.06
C PRO A 3 -1.51 -1.23 5.99
N ASP A 4 -0.79 -0.67 6.97
CA ASP A 4 -0.70 0.75 7.18
C ASP A 4 0.05 1.30 5.97
N ILE A 5 -0.72 1.92 5.09
CA ILE A 5 -0.16 2.92 4.21
C ILE A 5 0.18 4.08 5.15
N ALA A 6 1.33 3.99 5.82
CA ALA A 6 1.86 5.09 6.58
C ALA A 6 2.17 6.21 5.58
N ASP A 7 1.51 7.36 5.78
CA ASP A 7 1.88 8.60 5.11
C ASP A 7 2.94 9.28 5.97
N ALA A 8 4.20 8.94 5.68
CA ALA A 8 5.37 9.50 6.33
C ALA A 8 5.84 10.68 5.48
N SER A 9 5.60 11.92 5.92
CA SER A 9 6.19 13.10 5.27
C SER A 9 5.88 13.22 3.76
N GLY A 10 4.70 12.77 3.31
CA GLY A 10 4.31 12.76 1.90
C GLY A 10 4.90 11.60 1.08
N VAL A 11 5.45 10.58 1.74
CA VAL A 11 5.86 9.30 1.17
C VAL A 11 4.84 8.25 1.55
N ARG A 12 4.32 7.56 0.53
CA ARG A 12 3.40 6.46 0.71
C ARG A 12 4.16 5.16 0.93
N ILE A 13 4.00 4.54 2.09
CA ILE A 13 4.73 3.30 2.40
C ILE A 13 3.85 2.08 2.13
N VAL A 14 4.46 1.04 1.57
CA VAL A 14 3.83 -0.24 1.23
C VAL A 14 4.64 -1.35 1.86
N LEU A 15 4.01 -2.17 2.68
CA LEU A 15 4.62 -3.37 3.25
C LEU A 15 4.23 -4.59 2.40
N GLU A 16 5.23 -5.30 1.89
CA GLU A 16 5.05 -6.51 1.08
C GLU A 16 5.02 -7.78 1.96
N GLY A 17 4.54 -8.88 1.38
CA GLY A 17 4.48 -10.17 2.04
C GLY A 17 3.22 -10.35 2.88
N ARG A 18 3.34 -10.96 4.07
CA ARG A 18 2.22 -11.34 4.94
C ARG A 18 1.42 -10.14 5.45
N ALA A 19 2.06 -8.98 5.64
CA ALA A 19 1.40 -7.70 5.93
C ALA A 19 0.25 -7.36 4.96
N ARG A 20 0.27 -7.89 3.72
CA ARG A 20 -0.79 -7.66 2.73
C ARG A 20 -2.11 -8.36 3.10
N LEU A 21 -2.07 -9.39 3.93
CA LEU A 21 -3.26 -10.14 4.34
C LEU A 21 -4.06 -9.33 5.37
N ARG A 22 -5.31 -9.02 5.05
CA ARG A 22 -6.24 -8.32 5.93
C ARG A 22 -7.14 -9.32 6.62
N TRP A 23 -6.93 -9.43 7.93
CA TRP A 23 -7.70 -10.31 8.80
C TRP A 23 -8.79 -9.52 9.53
N ALA A 24 -9.99 -10.10 9.58
CA ALA A 24 -11.07 -9.65 10.44
C ALA A 24 -11.44 -10.75 11.44
N ARG A 25 -11.83 -10.33 12.63
CA ARG A 25 -12.30 -11.27 13.65
C ARG A 25 -13.74 -11.68 13.31
N ALA A 26 -13.95 -12.95 13.03
CA ALA A 26 -15.28 -13.50 12.72
C ALA A 26 -16.02 -13.93 14.00
N GLU A 27 -15.30 -14.52 14.96
CA GLU A 27 -15.84 -14.96 16.26
C GLU A 27 -14.82 -14.69 17.38
N ALA A 28 -15.18 -14.99 18.63
CA ALA A 28 -14.32 -14.74 19.79
C ALA A 28 -12.91 -15.35 19.64
N SER A 29 -12.73 -16.48 18.97
CA SER A 29 -11.43 -17.12 18.77
C SER A 29 -11.05 -17.33 17.31
N ARG A 30 -11.84 -16.84 16.36
CA ARG A 30 -11.64 -17.09 14.92
C ARG A 30 -11.38 -15.81 14.15
N TRP A 31 -10.31 -15.84 13.37
CA TRP A 31 -9.97 -14.82 12.38
C TRP A 31 -10.24 -15.37 10.99
N ARG A 32 -10.68 -14.51 10.10
CA ARG A 32 -10.82 -14.82 8.69
C ARG A 32 -10.09 -13.79 7.84
N LEU A 33 -9.46 -14.27 6.79
CA LEU A 33 -8.91 -13.46 5.73
C LEU A 33 -10.09 -12.85 4.96
N VAL A 34 -10.22 -11.53 5.05
CA VAL A 34 -11.30 -10.80 4.37
C VAL A 34 -10.83 -10.15 3.07
N GLU A 35 -9.53 -9.90 2.93
CA GLU A 35 -8.99 -9.22 1.76
C GLU A 35 -7.48 -9.42 1.65
N ILE A 36 -6.96 -9.44 0.44
CA ILE A 36 -5.53 -9.35 0.14
C ILE A 36 -5.27 -7.95 -0.44
N TRP A 37 -4.44 -7.18 0.24
CA TRP A 37 -4.07 -5.83 -0.19
C TRP A 37 -3.07 -5.89 -1.37
N PRO A 38 -3.09 -4.92 -2.30
CA PRO A 38 -4.13 -3.91 -2.43
C PRO A 38 -5.39 -4.47 -3.09
N SER A 39 -6.53 -4.01 -2.59
CA SER A 39 -7.80 -4.15 -3.31
C SER A 39 -7.71 -3.53 -4.70
N GLU A 40 -8.61 -3.86 -5.61
CA GLU A 40 -8.62 -3.27 -6.95
C GLU A 40 -8.74 -1.73 -6.90
N ARG A 41 -9.52 -1.18 -5.96
CA ARG A 41 -9.63 0.26 -5.74
C ARG A 41 -8.31 0.87 -5.26
N GLU A 42 -7.65 0.22 -4.31
CA GLU A 42 -6.35 0.67 -3.77
C GLU A 42 -5.24 0.56 -4.80
N ARG A 43 -5.22 -0.51 -5.60
CA ARG A 43 -4.31 -0.71 -6.72
C ARG A 43 -4.42 0.42 -7.72
N ARG A 44 -5.64 0.76 -8.17
CA ARG A 44 -5.88 1.91 -9.05
C ARG A 44 -5.46 3.24 -8.40
N SER A 45 -5.64 3.37 -7.09
CA SER A 45 -5.17 4.55 -6.35
C SER A 45 -3.65 4.67 -6.37
N LEU A 46 -2.93 3.59 -6.05
CA LEU A 46 -1.46 3.51 -6.07
C LEU A 46 -0.90 3.77 -7.46
N GLN A 47 -1.49 3.17 -8.49
CA GLN A 47 -1.06 3.36 -9.87
C GLN A 47 -1.23 4.82 -10.31
N ARG A 48 -2.34 5.48 -9.94
CA ARG A 48 -2.53 6.92 -10.18
C ARG A 48 -1.53 7.77 -9.41
N SER A 49 -1.26 7.43 -8.15
CA SER A 49 -0.22 8.10 -7.34
C SER A 49 1.15 8.03 -8.01
N LEU A 50 1.56 6.84 -8.44
CA LEU A 50 2.81 6.61 -9.14
C LEU A 50 2.88 7.36 -10.47
N ALA A 51 1.78 7.41 -11.23
CA ALA A 51 1.70 8.16 -12.48
C ALA A 51 1.81 9.68 -12.29
N ARG A 52 1.36 10.21 -11.13
CA ARG A 52 1.50 11.63 -10.76
C ARG A 52 2.85 11.97 -10.13
N GLY A 53 3.79 11.03 -10.08
CA GLY A 53 5.10 11.27 -9.48
C GLY A 53 5.10 11.27 -7.94
N GLN A 54 4.02 10.82 -7.29
CA GLN A 54 4.00 10.71 -5.83
C GLN A 54 5.00 9.66 -5.36
N LYS A 55 5.68 9.94 -4.24
CA LYS A 55 6.70 9.06 -3.69
C LYS A 55 6.06 7.84 -3.05
N VAL A 56 6.55 6.67 -3.43
CA VAL A 56 6.16 5.39 -2.87
C VAL A 56 7.42 4.66 -2.40
N LEU A 57 7.39 4.16 -1.18
CA LEU A 57 8.38 3.25 -0.64
C LEU A 57 7.76 1.87 -0.50
N ALA A 58 8.24 0.90 -1.26
CA ALA A 58 7.91 -0.50 -1.01
C ALA A 58 8.96 -1.10 -0.08
N VAL A 59 8.53 -1.77 0.98
CA VAL A 59 9.39 -2.46 1.94
C VAL A 59 9.08 -3.95 1.86
N GLN A 60 10.11 -4.76 1.63
CA GLN A 60 9.94 -6.15 1.27
C GLN A 60 10.95 -7.05 1.96
N GLY A 61 10.45 -8.14 2.52
CA GLY A 61 11.27 -9.22 3.10
C GLY A 61 11.69 -10.26 2.08
N ALA A 62 10.73 -10.89 1.39
CA ALA A 62 11.00 -11.98 0.44
C ALA A 62 10.42 -11.69 -0.96
N ALA A 63 11.00 -12.27 -2.01
CA ALA A 63 10.53 -12.15 -3.40
C ALA A 63 9.09 -12.64 -3.60
N ALA A 64 8.74 -13.72 -2.90
CA ALA A 64 7.39 -14.22 -2.76
C ALA A 64 7.25 -14.83 -1.36
N VAL A 65 6.03 -14.88 -0.85
CA VAL A 65 5.71 -15.62 0.37
C VAL A 65 4.51 -16.52 0.11
N ASP A 66 4.65 -17.79 0.48
CA ASP A 66 3.55 -18.73 0.52
C ASP A 66 2.93 -18.67 1.93
N VAL A 67 1.60 -18.61 1.98
CA VAL A 67 0.82 -18.57 3.21
C VAL A 67 -0.23 -19.65 3.13
N ASP A 68 -0.16 -20.59 4.07
CA ASP A 68 -1.17 -21.62 4.23
C ASP A 68 -2.34 -21.05 5.05
N LEU A 69 -3.55 -21.30 4.54
CA LEU A 69 -4.81 -20.88 5.12
C LEU A 69 -5.69 -22.12 5.24
N LEU A 70 -6.41 -22.26 6.34
CA LEU A 70 -7.50 -23.23 6.41
C LEU A 70 -8.67 -22.74 5.55
N ASP A 71 -9.42 -23.65 4.94
CA ASP A 71 -10.60 -23.30 4.15
C ASP A 71 -11.60 -22.42 4.94
N GLU A 72 -11.72 -22.68 6.25
CA GLU A 72 -12.57 -21.92 7.18
C GLU A 72 -12.03 -20.52 7.55
N GLU A 73 -10.75 -20.25 7.27
CA GLU A 73 -10.13 -18.94 7.40
C GLU A 73 -10.40 -18.04 6.18
N ILE A 74 -10.82 -18.61 5.05
CA ILE A 74 -11.13 -17.84 3.83
C ILE A 74 -12.57 -17.30 3.92
N ALA A 75 -12.72 -15.98 4.11
CA ALA A 75 -14.06 -15.38 4.13
C ALA A 75 -14.67 -15.24 2.74
N ASP A 76 -13.84 -14.96 1.73
CA ASP A 76 -14.25 -14.77 0.33
C ASP A 76 -13.26 -15.46 -0.61
N GLU A 77 -13.71 -16.54 -1.26
CA GLU A 77 -12.89 -17.29 -2.22
C GLU A 77 -12.48 -16.44 -3.43
N HIS A 78 -13.31 -15.49 -3.87
CA HIS A 78 -12.99 -14.65 -5.02
C HIS A 78 -11.82 -13.70 -4.74
N ALA A 79 -11.69 -13.25 -3.49
CA ALA A 79 -10.59 -12.37 -3.08
C ALA A 79 -9.23 -13.10 -3.09
N VAL A 80 -9.21 -14.41 -2.82
CA VAL A 80 -7.99 -15.21 -2.74
C VAL A 80 -7.67 -15.99 -4.01
N ALA A 81 -8.66 -16.27 -4.86
CA ALA A 81 -8.51 -17.08 -6.06
C ALA A 81 -7.34 -16.68 -6.98
N PRO A 82 -7.04 -15.38 -7.23
CA PRO A 82 -5.89 -14.97 -8.05
C PRO A 82 -4.53 -15.33 -7.46
N TYR A 83 -4.48 -15.60 -6.16
CA TYR A 83 -3.27 -15.88 -5.39
C TYR A 83 -3.15 -17.36 -5.01
N LEU A 84 -4.20 -18.16 -5.20
CA LEU A 84 -4.23 -19.57 -4.85
C LEU A 84 -3.30 -20.37 -5.76
N THR A 85 -2.36 -21.11 -5.18
CA THR A 85 -1.42 -21.97 -5.93
C THR A 85 -1.70 -23.46 -5.73
N GLN A 86 -2.21 -23.83 -4.56
CA GLN A 86 -2.51 -25.21 -4.21
C GLN A 86 -3.68 -25.24 -3.22
N ARG A 87 -4.46 -26.33 -3.25
CA ARG A 87 -5.45 -26.65 -2.22
C ARG A 87 -5.45 -28.16 -1.99
N ASP A 88 -5.21 -28.60 -0.76
CA ASP A 88 -5.19 -30.01 -0.38
C ASP A 88 -5.76 -30.19 1.03
N ARG A 89 -6.67 -31.16 1.20
CA ARG A 89 -7.26 -31.58 2.49
C ARG A 89 -7.71 -30.42 3.41
N GLY A 90 -8.37 -29.41 2.84
CA GLY A 90 -8.90 -28.27 3.60
C GLY A 90 -7.87 -27.19 3.94
N VAL A 91 -6.67 -27.26 3.37
CA VAL A 91 -5.64 -26.23 3.44
C VAL A 91 -5.43 -25.65 2.03
N ALA A 92 -5.54 -24.34 1.92
CA ALA A 92 -5.29 -23.56 0.74
C ALA A 92 -3.96 -22.80 0.89
N THR A 93 -3.07 -22.92 -0.09
CA THR A 93 -1.83 -22.15 -0.14
C THR A 93 -2.02 -20.96 -1.06
N VAL A 94 -1.83 -19.75 -0.53
CA VAL A 94 -1.80 -18.51 -1.32
C VAL A 94 -0.37 -18.00 -1.46
N ARG A 95 0.01 -17.63 -2.67
CA ARG A 95 1.32 -17.06 -2.99
C ARG A 95 1.22 -15.57 -3.27
N LEU A 96 1.87 -14.79 -2.43
CA LEU A 96 1.99 -13.34 -2.61
C LEU A 96 3.33 -13.04 -3.26
N THR A 97 3.30 -12.57 -4.51
CA THR A 97 4.50 -12.14 -5.21
C THR A 97 4.72 -10.66 -4.93
N ALA A 98 5.96 -10.28 -4.62
CA ALA A 98 6.26 -8.89 -4.33
C ALA A 98 5.93 -7.99 -5.53
N LEU A 99 5.27 -6.86 -5.24
CA LEU A 99 4.93 -5.84 -6.23
C LEU A 99 4.05 -6.35 -7.39
N ASP A 100 3.27 -7.41 -7.20
CA ASP A 100 2.28 -7.88 -8.18
C ASP A 100 1.17 -6.86 -8.50
N TRP A 101 1.06 -5.82 -7.67
CA TRP A 101 0.13 -4.70 -7.85
C TRP A 101 0.71 -3.56 -8.69
N ALA A 102 2.03 -3.52 -8.86
CA ALA A 102 2.72 -2.49 -9.63
C ALA A 102 2.59 -2.77 -11.15
N PRO A 103 2.76 -1.76 -12.00
CA PRO A 103 2.90 -1.97 -13.44
C PRO A 103 4.01 -2.99 -13.75
N GLU A 104 3.78 -3.86 -14.73
CA GLU A 104 4.67 -4.99 -15.05
C GLU A 104 6.15 -4.61 -15.20
N SER A 105 6.43 -3.46 -15.84
CA SER A 105 7.80 -2.97 -15.99
C SER A 105 8.50 -2.74 -14.65
N ILE A 106 7.76 -2.21 -13.66
CA ILE A 106 8.26 -1.95 -12.30
C ILE A 106 8.46 -3.27 -11.57
N SER A 107 7.48 -4.18 -11.65
CA SER A 107 7.57 -5.50 -11.00
C SER A 107 8.77 -6.28 -11.50
N ARG A 108 9.04 -6.25 -12.82
CA ARG A 108 10.18 -6.93 -13.44
C ARG A 108 11.52 -6.35 -12.97
N GLU A 109 11.67 -5.03 -12.95
CA GLU A 109 12.88 -4.36 -12.46
C GLU A 109 13.12 -4.64 -10.97
N ALA A 110 12.06 -4.62 -10.16
CA ALA A 110 12.16 -4.96 -8.75
C ALA A 110 12.60 -6.40 -8.54
N GLN A 111 12.02 -7.36 -9.28
CA GLN A 111 12.42 -8.77 -9.24
C GLN A 111 13.90 -8.96 -9.59
N GLN A 112 14.38 -8.27 -10.62
CA GLN A 112 15.81 -8.29 -10.98
C GLN A 112 16.68 -7.75 -9.86
N PHE A 113 16.27 -6.65 -9.22
CA PHE A 113 16.98 -6.09 -8.07
C PHE A 113 17.01 -7.07 -6.89
N ILE A 114 15.86 -7.64 -6.51
CA ILE A 114 15.77 -8.57 -5.37
C ILE A 114 16.66 -9.79 -5.62
N GLU A 115 16.63 -10.32 -6.83
CA GLU A 115 17.49 -11.44 -7.23
C GLU A 115 18.97 -11.08 -7.15
N GLN A 116 19.35 -9.88 -7.58
CA GLN A 116 20.72 -9.39 -7.47
C GLN A 116 21.15 -9.28 -6.00
N GLN A 117 20.32 -8.72 -5.12
CA GLN A 117 20.64 -8.62 -3.69
C GLN A 117 20.77 -10.00 -3.05
N ARG A 118 19.84 -10.91 -3.34
CA ARG A 118 19.89 -12.29 -2.86
C ARG A 118 21.23 -12.95 -3.20
N ARG A 119 21.73 -12.79 -4.42
CA ARG A 119 23.03 -13.31 -4.85
C ARG A 119 24.20 -12.68 -4.09
N LEU A 120 24.16 -11.36 -3.88
CA LEU A 120 25.18 -10.64 -3.11
C LEU A 120 25.21 -11.10 -1.65
N HIS A 121 24.05 -11.28 -1.03
CA HIS A 121 23.94 -11.79 0.34
C HIS A 121 24.37 -13.26 0.47
N GLN A 122 24.04 -14.11 -0.51
CA GLN A 122 24.53 -15.49 -0.55
C GLN A 122 26.06 -15.56 -0.71
N ALA A 123 26.66 -14.62 -1.43
CA ALA A 123 28.11 -14.53 -1.59
C ALA A 123 28.82 -13.90 -0.37
N ALA A 124 28.14 -13.03 0.37
CA ALA A 124 28.65 -12.39 1.57
C ALA A 124 28.34 -13.25 2.81
N THR A 125 29.28 -14.11 3.20
CA THR A 125 29.16 -15.02 4.35
C THR A 125 28.84 -14.25 5.65
N GLY A 126 27.57 -14.14 6.03
CA GLY A 126 27.13 -13.82 7.40
C GLY A 126 26.62 -12.41 7.72
N GLY A 127 26.39 -11.54 6.73
CA GLY A 127 25.87 -10.18 6.98
C GLY A 127 24.35 -10.05 6.82
N ARG A 128 23.62 -9.74 7.90
CA ARG A 128 22.23 -9.24 7.83
C ARG A 128 22.25 -7.74 7.58
N ALA A 129 21.88 -7.29 6.38
CA ALA A 129 21.76 -5.86 6.10
C ALA A 129 20.45 -5.58 5.35
N ALA A 130 19.79 -4.47 5.68
CA ALA A 130 18.75 -3.91 4.84
C ALA A 130 19.43 -3.15 3.69
N VAL A 131 19.06 -3.47 2.45
CA VAL A 131 19.62 -2.80 1.28
C VAL A 131 18.55 -1.94 0.63
N LEU A 132 18.83 -0.65 0.58
CA LEU A 132 18.03 0.32 -0.17
C LEU A 132 18.38 0.22 -1.64
N THR A 133 17.36 0.12 -2.49
CA THR A 133 17.60 0.11 -3.93
C THR A 133 18.02 1.50 -4.41
N PRO A 134 18.86 1.62 -5.45
CA PRO A 134 18.77 2.78 -6.31
C PRO A 134 17.34 2.88 -6.88
N ALA A 135 16.96 4.07 -7.38
CA ALA A 135 15.64 4.29 -7.97
C ALA A 135 15.24 3.16 -8.94
N LEU A 136 14.06 2.56 -8.76
CA LEU A 136 13.58 1.53 -9.68
C LEU A 136 13.10 2.20 -10.98
N GLY A 137 13.74 1.79 -12.09
CA GLY A 137 13.43 2.25 -13.44
C GLY A 137 13.76 3.71 -13.70
N ARG A 138 13.09 4.31 -14.71
CA ARG A 138 13.16 5.76 -14.95
C ARG A 138 12.42 6.59 -13.89
N ARG A 139 11.74 5.94 -12.93
CA ARG A 139 10.82 6.59 -11.99
C ARG A 139 11.52 6.92 -10.68
N ARG A 140 11.91 8.19 -10.53
CA ARG A 140 12.56 8.70 -9.30
C ARG A 140 11.67 8.63 -8.06
N ASN A 141 10.37 8.39 -8.22
CA ASN A 141 9.37 8.42 -7.15
C ASN A 141 8.99 7.04 -6.59
N LEU A 142 9.58 5.94 -7.06
CA LEU A 142 9.47 4.64 -6.40
C LEU A 142 10.84 4.22 -5.87
N ARG A 143 10.85 3.77 -4.62
CA ARG A 143 12.00 3.16 -3.97
C ARG A 143 11.58 1.82 -3.40
N LEU A 144 12.47 0.85 -3.45
CA LEU A 144 12.29 -0.44 -2.82
C LEU A 144 13.34 -0.56 -1.69
N VAL A 145 12.92 -1.16 -0.59
CA VAL A 145 13.79 -1.55 0.51
C VAL A 145 13.67 -3.05 0.62
N HIS A 146 14.79 -3.74 0.48
CA HIS A 146 14.85 -5.17 0.74
C HIS A 146 15.43 -5.42 2.13
N ILE A 147 14.76 -6.25 2.92
CA ILE A 147 15.15 -6.57 4.29
C ILE A 147 15.18 -8.09 4.47
N ASP A 148 16.37 -8.69 4.35
CA ASP A 148 16.56 -10.15 4.32
C ASP A 148 16.25 -10.90 5.63
N SER A 149 16.12 -10.20 6.76
CA SER A 149 16.03 -10.88 8.08
C SER A 149 14.97 -10.34 9.02
N LEU A 150 14.22 -9.31 8.65
CA LEU A 150 13.12 -8.83 9.47
C LEU A 150 11.83 -9.34 8.85
N ASP A 151 11.04 -9.99 9.70
CA ASP A 151 9.62 -10.11 9.47
C ASP A 151 9.09 -8.68 9.28
N VAL A 152 8.71 -8.34 8.06
CA VAL A 152 8.22 -6.99 7.70
C VAL A 152 7.06 -6.59 8.61
N ASP A 153 6.31 -7.58 9.08
CA ASP A 153 5.19 -7.46 10.00
C ASP A 153 5.61 -6.97 11.40
N ARG A 154 6.91 -7.00 11.73
CA ARG A 154 7.47 -6.54 13.02
C ARG A 154 8.15 -5.18 12.94
N LEU A 155 8.14 -4.51 11.79
CA LEU A 155 8.72 -3.18 11.68
C LEU A 155 7.88 -2.19 12.52
N SER A 156 8.54 -1.52 13.46
CA SER A 156 7.91 -0.43 14.20
C SER A 156 7.68 0.78 13.29
N SER A 157 6.68 1.60 13.60
CA SER A 157 6.42 2.84 12.85
C SER A 157 7.65 3.76 12.78
N ALA A 158 8.47 3.78 13.83
CA ALA A 158 9.73 4.54 13.84
C ALA A 158 10.76 4.00 12.84
N CYS A 159 10.91 2.67 12.73
CA CYS A 159 11.79 2.06 11.74
C CYS A 159 11.30 2.35 10.31
N VAL A 160 9.99 2.23 10.09
CA VAL A 160 9.35 2.54 8.81
C VAL A 160 9.56 4.01 8.40
N GLN A 161 9.43 4.94 9.34
CA GLN A 161 9.70 6.37 9.13
C GLN A 161 11.16 6.60 8.74
N GLN A 162 12.11 6.00 9.46
CA GLN A 162 13.54 6.12 9.17
C GLN A 162 13.90 5.59 7.78
N LEU A 163 13.29 4.47 7.36
CA LEU A 163 13.47 3.95 6.00
C LEU A 163 12.97 4.93 4.94
N ALA A 164 11.84 5.62 5.18
CA ALA A 164 11.33 6.64 4.26
C ALA A 164 12.25 7.85 4.15
N GLU A 165 12.83 8.30 5.25
CA GLU A 165 13.81 9.40 5.26
C GLU A 165 15.08 9.02 4.52
N LEU A 166 15.60 7.81 4.73
CA LEU A 166 16.79 7.31 4.02
C LEU A 166 16.53 7.13 2.52
N ALA A 167 15.35 6.63 2.14
CA ALA A 167 15.00 6.41 0.74
C ALA A 167 14.78 7.73 -0.02
N PHE A 168 14.38 8.79 0.68
CA PHE A 168 14.10 10.12 0.12
C PHE A 168 14.77 11.23 0.94
N PRO A 169 16.12 11.34 0.91
CA PRO A 169 16.91 12.16 1.83
C PRO A 169 16.75 13.68 1.65
N HIS A 170 16.14 14.14 0.56
CA HIS A 170 15.80 15.55 0.42
C HIS A 170 14.48 15.83 1.14
N PRO A 171 14.52 16.57 2.27
CA PRO A 171 13.29 17.03 2.90
C PRO A 171 12.54 17.85 1.87
N PHE A 172 11.25 17.58 1.74
CA PHE A 172 10.41 18.59 1.15
C PHE A 172 10.59 19.83 2.02
N HIS A 173 11.10 20.91 1.44
CA HIS A 173 10.46 22.18 1.68
C HIS A 173 9.01 21.94 1.25
N HIS A 174 8.19 21.44 2.17
CA HIS A 174 6.79 21.77 2.14
C HIS A 174 6.84 23.29 2.07
N ARG A 175 6.63 23.85 0.87
CA ARG A 175 5.81 25.05 0.75
C ARG A 175 4.61 24.65 1.60
N ARG A 176 4.63 25.04 2.88
CA ARG A 176 3.41 25.22 3.65
C ARG A 176 2.59 26.00 2.65
N ARG A 177 1.62 25.34 2.00
CA ARG A 177 0.46 26.07 1.55
C ARG A 177 -0.02 26.64 2.88
N ARG A 178 0.44 27.85 3.21
CA ARG A 178 -0.37 28.76 4.00
C ARG A 178 -1.68 28.64 3.27
N TYR A 179 -2.63 27.97 3.90
CA TYR A 179 -4.01 28.33 3.67
C TYR A 179 -4.02 29.80 4.01
N GLU A 180 -3.73 30.64 3.01
CA GLU A 180 -4.07 32.03 3.06
C GLU A 180 -5.54 31.99 3.34
N HIS A 181 -5.85 32.40 4.55
CA HIS A 181 -7.18 32.60 5.06
C HIS A 181 -7.87 33.43 3.99
N VAL A 182 -8.65 32.79 3.10
CA VAL A 182 -9.52 33.53 2.19
C VAL A 182 -10.49 34.22 3.13
N PRO A 183 -10.45 35.56 3.26
CA PRO A 183 -11.43 36.23 4.09
C PRO A 183 -12.79 35.88 3.51
N ARG A 184 -13.63 35.27 4.35
CA ARG A 184 -15.06 35.11 4.10
C ARG A 184 -15.56 36.50 3.71
N ARG A 185 -15.91 36.70 2.43
CA ARG A 185 -16.73 37.85 2.05
C ARG A 185 -18.07 37.64 2.75
N GLU A 186 -18.27 38.39 3.83
CA GLU A 186 -19.58 38.63 4.41
C GLU A 186 -20.42 39.36 3.35
N GLY A 187 -21.17 38.56 2.58
CA GLY A 187 -22.23 39.05 1.71
C GLY A 187 -23.41 39.47 2.57
N HIS A 188 -23.74 40.75 2.49
CA HIS A 188 -24.85 41.45 3.12
C HIS A 188 -26.22 40.75 3.01
N PRO A 189 -27.13 41.03 3.97
CA PRO A 189 -28.54 40.67 3.89
C PRO A 189 -29.28 41.70 3.01
N GLY A 190 -30.11 41.26 2.08
CA GLY A 190 -30.94 42.16 1.28
C GLY A 190 -32.10 41.48 0.57
N GLY A 191 -33.32 41.80 1.01
CA GLY A 191 -34.61 41.64 0.32
C GLY A 191 -35.08 40.19 0.14
N SER A 192 -36.12 39.68 0.81
CA SER A 192 -37.51 40.17 0.91
C SER A 192 -38.09 40.64 -0.42
N CYS A 193 -38.64 39.71 -1.19
CA CYS A 193 -39.77 39.96 -2.08
C CYS A 193 -40.72 38.76 -1.99
N ASP A 194 -41.89 39.02 -1.41
CA ASP A 194 -43.13 38.28 -1.55
C ASP A 194 -43.40 37.86 -3.01
N GLY A 195 -44.01 36.69 -3.16
CA GLY A 195 -44.46 36.18 -4.46
C GLY A 195 -45.37 34.97 -4.31
N ARG A 196 -46.52 35.16 -3.64
CA ARG A 196 -47.73 34.34 -3.86
C ARG A 196 -48.02 34.22 -5.36
N ILE A 197 -48.49 33.05 -5.78
CA ILE A 197 -49.60 32.73 -6.72
C ILE A 197 -49.37 31.28 -7.16
N ASP A 198 -50.33 30.41 -7.43
CA ASP A 198 -51.68 30.13 -6.94
C ASP A 198 -52.04 28.79 -7.63
N HIS A 199 -53.03 28.08 -7.12
CA HIS A 199 -53.51 26.80 -7.64
C HIS A 199 -53.86 26.83 -9.14
N ARG A 200 -53.60 25.73 -9.85
CA ARG A 200 -54.56 25.22 -10.85
C ARG A 200 -54.39 23.71 -11.10
N GLU A 201 -55.36 22.98 -10.58
CA GLU A 201 -55.82 21.69 -11.07
C GLU A 201 -56.56 21.83 -12.43
N HIS A 202 -56.88 20.68 -13.03
CA HIS A 202 -57.59 20.38 -14.29
C HIS A 202 -56.64 20.17 -15.49
N ARG A 203 -56.57 19.00 -16.13
CA ARG A 203 -57.46 17.82 -16.24
C ARG A 203 -56.64 16.55 -16.44
#